data_AF-A0A2T5G5V1-F1
#
_entry.id   AF-A0A2T5G5V1-F1
#
_cell.length_a   1.000
_cell.length_b   1.000
_cell.length_c   1.000
_cell.angle_alpha   90.00
_cell.angle_beta   90.00
_cell.angle_gamma   90.00
#
_symmetry.space_group_name_H-M   'P 1'
#
loop_
_entity.id
_entity.type
_entity.pdbx_description
1 polymer ?
#
loop_
_entity_poly.entity_id
_entity_poly.type
_entity_poly.pdbx_seq_one_letter_code
_entity_poly.pdbx_strand_id
1 'polypeptide(L)'
;MVSPHYLGAFLRSPGFVAYAGRNIAGSRQPRTRLDALWSALIPLPPLAEQRRIVARLEELMARVREAKRLRQQAKEDAERLM
;
A
#
# COMPACT_ATOMS: atom_id res chain seq x y z
N MET A 1 3.91 -20.84 -5.38
CA MET A 1 4.04 -20.22 -4.03
C MET A 1 3.79 -18.73 -4.13
N VAL A 2 3.08 -18.12 -3.16
CA VAL A 2 2.77 -16.68 -3.14
C VAL A 2 3.63 -15.98 -2.09
N SER A 3 4.27 -14.86 -2.44
CA SER A 3 5.01 -14.03 -1.49
C SER A 3 4.04 -13.22 -0.61
N PRO A 4 4.11 -13.31 0.73
CA PRO A 4 3.26 -12.51 1.63
C PRO A 4 3.46 -11.00 1.43
N HIS A 5 4.69 -10.56 1.17
CA HIS A 5 5.03 -9.16 0.94
C HIS A 5 4.41 -8.63 -0.36
N TYR A 6 4.43 -9.45 -1.41
CA TYR A 6 3.80 -9.10 -2.68
C TYR A 6 2.28 -8.97 -2.52
N LEU A 7 1.65 -9.97 -1.90
CA LEU A 7 0.21 -9.95 -1.64
C LEU A 7 -0.16 -8.71 -0.81
N GLY A 8 0.56 -8.46 0.29
CA GLY A 8 0.32 -7.28 1.11
C GLY A 8 0.50 -5.97 0.35
N ALA A 9 1.46 -5.86 -0.56
CA ALA A 9 1.65 -4.69 -1.42
C ALA A 9 0.50 -4.52 -2.43
N PHE A 10 0.06 -5.60 -3.06
CA PHE A 10 -1.05 -5.59 -4.01
C PHE A 10 -2.38 -5.20 -3.34
N LEU A 11 -2.69 -5.74 -2.15
CA LEU A 11 -3.90 -5.41 -1.39
C LEU A 11 -3.94 -3.92 -0.97
N ARG A 12 -2.78 -3.27 -0.86
CA ARG A 12 -2.66 -1.84 -0.58
C ARG A 12 -2.60 -0.97 -1.84
N SER A 13 -2.65 -1.56 -3.02
CA SER A 13 -2.63 -0.82 -4.28
C SER A 13 -3.92 0.00 -4.44
N PRO A 14 -3.87 1.19 -5.08
CA PRO A 14 -5.06 2.00 -5.31
C PRO A 14 -6.16 1.25 -6.05
N GLY A 15 -5.80 0.39 -7.00
CA GLY A 15 -6.76 -0.43 -7.76
C GLY A 15 -7.52 -1.41 -6.86
N PHE A 16 -6.82 -2.11 -5.97
CA PHE A 16 -7.46 -3.04 -5.04
C PHE A 16 -8.28 -2.31 -3.97
N VAL A 17 -7.76 -1.20 -3.42
CA VAL A 17 -8.49 -0.39 -2.43
C VAL A 17 -9.78 0.18 -3.05
N ALA A 18 -9.72 0.67 -4.29
CA ALA A 18 -10.91 1.13 -5.01
C ALA A 18 -11.90 -0.02 -5.28
N TYR A 19 -11.39 -1.20 -5.64
CA TYR A 19 -12.23 -2.40 -5.79
C TYR A 19 -12.92 -2.76 -4.47
N ALA A 20 -12.19 -2.81 -3.35
CA ALA A 20 -12.75 -3.07 -2.04
C ALA A 20 -13.80 -2.02 -1.66
N GLY A 21 -13.51 -0.74 -1.92
CA GLY A 21 -14.43 0.38 -1.67
C GLY A 21 -15.75 0.27 -2.43
N ARG A 22 -15.73 -0.17 -3.69
CA ARG A 22 -16.96 -0.42 -4.48
C ARG A 22 -17.79 -1.61 -3.99
N ASN A 23 -17.17 -2.51 -3.22
CA ASN A 23 -17.81 -3.69 -2.66
C ASN A 23 -18.16 -3.52 -1.17
N ILE A 24 -18.23 -2.28 -0.67
CA ILE A 24 -18.68 -1.97 0.67
C ILE A 24 -20.21 -2.12 0.73
N ALA A 25 -20.70 -2.81 1.75
CA ALA A 25 -22.12 -2.90 2.09
C ALA A 25 -22.36 -2.49 3.54
N GLY A 26 -23.61 -2.08 3.82
CA GLY A 26 -24.04 -1.63 5.15
C GLY A 26 -23.91 -0.13 5.34
N SER A 27 -24.97 0.51 5.85
CA SER A 27 -25.02 1.97 6.05
C SER A 27 -24.47 2.43 7.40
N ARG A 28 -24.70 1.65 8.47
CA ARG A 28 -24.19 1.94 9.83
C ARG A 28 -22.80 1.38 10.11
N GLN A 29 -22.44 0.28 9.47
CA GLN A 29 -21.12 -0.35 9.55
C GLN A 29 -20.68 -0.73 8.14
N PRO A 30 -20.12 0.21 7.37
CA PRO A 30 -19.62 -0.08 6.04
C PRO A 30 -18.48 -1.09 6.14
N ARG A 31 -18.66 -2.26 5.52
CA ARG A 31 -17.63 -3.30 5.42
C ARG A 31 -17.56 -3.82 4.00
N THR A 32 -16.35 -4.09 3.53
CA THR A 32 -16.19 -4.83 2.28
C THR A 32 -16.80 -6.21 2.43
N ARG A 33 -17.65 -6.60 1.48
CA ARG A 33 -18.27 -7.92 1.50
C ARG A 33 -17.21 -9.01 1.33
N LEU A 34 -17.34 -10.07 2.11
CA LEU A 34 -16.34 -11.13 2.16
C LEU A 34 -16.31 -11.96 0.87
N ASP A 35 -17.47 -12.20 0.25
CA ASP A 35 -17.62 -12.86 -1.06
C ASP A 35 -16.87 -12.12 -2.17
N ALA A 36 -16.97 -10.80 -2.21
CA ALA A 36 -16.23 -9.96 -3.15
C ALA A 36 -14.71 -10.05 -2.91
N LEU A 37 -14.26 -10.05 -1.66
CA LEU A 37 -12.84 -10.20 -1.34
C LEU A 37 -12.28 -11.55 -1.82
N TRP A 38 -12.99 -12.65 -1.60
CA TRP A 38 -12.58 -13.98 -2.07
C TRP A 38 -12.61 -14.14 -3.58
N SER A 39 -13.48 -13.38 -4.27
CA SER A 39 -13.61 -13.41 -5.73
C SER A 39 -12.68 -12.43 -6.44
N ALA A 40 -11.88 -11.66 -5.69
CA ALA A 40 -11.00 -10.65 -6.27
C ALA A 40 -9.89 -11.30 -7.11
N LEU A 41 -9.70 -10.80 -8.33
CA LEU A 41 -8.61 -11.24 -9.19
C LEU A 41 -7.29 -10.64 -8.70
N ILE A 42 -6.37 -11.53 -8.32
CA ILE A 42 -5.02 -11.16 -7.89
C ILE A 42 -4.05 -11.59 -8.99
N PRO A 43 -3.33 -10.66 -9.64
CA PRO A 43 -2.28 -11.01 -10.58
C PRO A 43 -1.17 -11.74 -9.82
N LEU A 44 -0.78 -12.92 -10.30
CA LEU A 44 0.22 -13.75 -9.64
C LEU A 44 1.40 -14.03 -10.58
N PRO A 45 2.37 -13.11 -10.69
CA PRO A 45 3.54 -13.33 -11.53
C PRO A 45 4.47 -14.40 -10.91
N PRO A 46 5.49 -14.88 -11.64
CA PRO A 46 6.49 -15.80 -11.10
C PRO A 46 7.16 -15.26 -9.84
N LEU A 47 7.64 -16.15 -8.96
CA LEU A 47 8.18 -15.75 -7.64
C LEU A 47 9.35 -14.75 -7.73
N ALA A 48 10.21 -14.89 -8.74
CA ALA A 48 11.30 -13.95 -8.99
C ALA A 48 10.79 -12.53 -9.25
N GLU A 49 9.70 -12.42 -10.03
CA GLU A 49 9.08 -11.14 -10.36
C GLU A 49 8.34 -10.55 -9.16
N GLN A 50 7.65 -11.37 -8.35
CA GLN A 50 7.06 -10.93 -7.08
C GLN A 50 8.12 -10.29 -6.17
N ARG A 51 9.30 -10.91 -6.05
CA ARG A 51 10.43 -10.39 -5.25
C ARG A 51 10.98 -9.09 -5.84
N ARG A 52 11.15 -9.02 -7.16
CA ARG A 52 11.63 -7.81 -7.86
C ARG A 52 10.71 -6.62 -7.61
N ILE A 53 9.40 -6.83 -7.71
CA ILE A 53 8.39 -5.80 -7.44
C ILE A 53 8.49 -5.32 -5.99
N VAL A 54 8.56 -6.24 -5.02
CA VAL A 54 8.66 -5.90 -3.59
C VAL A 54 9.92 -5.08 -3.31
N ALA A 55 11.08 -5.51 -3.81
CA ALA A 55 12.35 -4.80 -3.61
C ALA A 55 12.27 -3.35 -4.14
N ARG A 56 11.67 -3.16 -5.32
CA ARG A 56 11.49 -1.81 -5.89
C ARG A 56 10.56 -0.94 -5.04
N LEU A 57 9.48 -1.52 -4.50
CA LEU A 57 8.58 -0.78 -3.60
C LEU A 57 9.28 -0.38 -2.30
N GLU A 58 10.09 -1.27 -1.72
CA GLU A 58 10.83 -0.99 -0.50
C GLU A 58 11.85 0.15 -0.69
N GLU A 59 12.59 0.13 -1.79
CA GLU A 59 13.52 1.19 -2.18
C GLU A 59 12.81 2.55 -2.29
N LEU A 60 11.68 2.60 -3.00
CA LEU A 60 10.91 3.83 -3.16
C LEU A 60 10.35 4.34 -1.82
N MET A 61 9.82 3.44 -0.99
CA MET A 61 9.29 3.81 0.32
C MET A 61 10.38 4.32 1.27
N ALA A 62 11.60 3.79 1.18
CA ALA A 62 12.74 4.30 1.93
C ALA A 62 13.06 5.75 1.53
N ARG A 63 13.07 6.07 0.24
CA ARG A 63 13.28 7.44 -0.26
C ARG A 63 12.18 8.40 0.21
N VAL A 64 10.92 7.95 0.21
CA VAL A 64 9.80 8.76 0.72
C VAL A 64 9.93 9.02 2.22
N ARG A 65 10.32 8.03 3.02
CA ARG A 65 10.56 8.21 4.47
C ARG A 65 11.67 9.23 4.72
N GLU A 66 12.76 9.12 3.98
CA GLU A 66 13.88 10.06 4.11
C GLU A 66 13.49 11.48 3.73
N ALA A 67 12.78 11.67 2.61
CA ALA A 67 12.29 12.97 2.20
C ALA A 67 11.35 13.59 3.25
N LYS A 68 10.47 12.78 3.85
CA LYS A 68 9.59 13.24 4.94
C LYS A 68 10.38 13.65 6.18
N ARG A 69 11.43 12.90 6.56
CA ARG A 69 12.30 13.20 7.69
C ARG A 69 13.01 14.54 7.49
N LEU A 70 13.65 14.73 6.34
CA LEU A 70 14.36 15.99 6.01
C LEU A 70 13.40 17.19 6.01
N ARG A 71 12.20 17.02 5.44
CA ARG A 71 11.18 18.09 5.45
C ARG A 71 10.74 18.46 6.87
N GLN A 72 10.60 17.48 7.76
CA GLN A 72 10.20 17.72 9.15
C GLN A 72 11.31 18.46 9.91
N GLN A 73 12.58 18.05 9.72
CA GLN A 73 13.73 18.73 10.32
C GLN A 73 13.83 20.19 9.87
N ALA A 74 13.73 20.44 8.55
CA ALA A 74 13.76 21.80 8.02
C ALA A 74 12.64 22.68 8.57
N LYS A 75 11.45 22.11 8.83
CA LYS A 75 10.34 22.83 9.46
C LYS A 75 10.66 23.20 10.91
N GLU A 76 11.18 22.26 11.69
CA GLU A 76 11.56 22.48 13.10
C GLU A 76 12.69 23.50 13.22
N ASP A 77 13.69 23.45 12.33
CA ASP A 77 14.79 24.41 12.34
C ASP A 77 14.33 25.82 11.97
N ALA A 78 13.39 25.95 11.03
CA ALA A 78 12.79 27.24 10.69
C ALA A 78 11.99 27.83 11.87
N GLU A 79 11.25 27.00 12.61
CA GLU A 79 10.52 27.41 13.81
C GLU A 79 11.44 27.86 14.95
N ARG A 80 12.65 27.29 15.07
CA ARG A 80 13.64 27.71 16.08
C ARG A 80 14.35 29.02 15.76
N LEU A 81 14.35 29.43 14.50
CA LEU A 81 15.00 30.67 14.03
C LEU A 81 14.06 31.89 14.04
N MET A 82 12.75 31.67 14.27
CA MET A 82 11.76 32.72 14.50
C MET A 82 11.62 33.02 15.99
#